data_AF-A0A6V8LLG6-F1
#
_entry.id   AF-A0A6V8LLG6-F1
#
_cell.length_a   1.000
_cell.length_b   1.000
_cell.length_c   1.000
_cell.angle_alpha   90.00
_cell.angle_beta   90.00
_cell.angle_gamma   90.00
#
_symmetry.space_group_name_H-M   'P 1'
#
loop_
_entity.id
_entity.type
_entity.pdbx_description
1 polymer ?
#
loop_
_entity_poly.entity_id
_entity_poly.type
_entity_poly.pdbx_seq_one_letter_code
_entity_poly.pdbx_strand_id
1 'polypeptide(L)' 'MLVDGADIPMQHLILGCPAEEVRMGMRVAAVWRPREQWGTTPQNIDHFRPTGEPDAPFESYAQHL' A
#
# COMPACT_ATOMS: atom_id res chain seq x y z
N MET A 1 0.40 1.74 -5.93
CA MET A 1 1.21 2.13 -4.74
C MET A 1 2.59 1.53 -4.85
N LEU A 2 3.61 2.15 -4.26
CA LEU A 2 4.98 1.62 -4.18
C LEU A 2 5.21 1.09 -2.76
N VAL A 3 5.58 -0.19 -2.62
CA VAL A 3 5.89 -0.81 -1.32
C VAL A 3 7.37 -0.55 -1.02
N ASP A 4 7.72 -0.37 0.25
CA ASP A 4 9.11 -0.13 0.63
C ASP A 4 10.03 -1.27 0.17
N GLY A 5 11.11 -0.89 -0.53
CA GLY A 5 12.06 -1.85 -1.11
C GLY A 5 11.56 -2.56 -2.37
N ALA A 6 10.40 -2.19 -2.91
CA ALA A 6 9.92 -2.70 -4.19
C ALA A 6 10.39 -1.84 -5.36
N ASP A 7 10.83 -2.49 -6.44
CA ASP A 7 11.20 -1.81 -7.69
C ASP A 7 10.01 -1.57 -8.62
N ILE A 8 8.89 -2.26 -8.39
CA ILE A 8 7.69 -2.23 -9.23
C ILE A 8 6.47 -1.85 -8.39
N PRO A 9 5.62 -0.90 -8.84
CA PRO A 9 4.42 -0.54 -8.13
C PRO A 9 3.38 -1.67 -8.17
N MET A 10 2.66 -1.84 -7.06
CA MET A 10 1.55 -2.77 -6.93
C MET A 10 0.21 -2.05 -7.10
N GLN A 11 -0.72 -2.70 -7.80
CA GLN A 11 -2.12 -2.32 -7.83
C GLN A 11 -2.89 -3.18 -6.82
N HIS A 12 -3.38 -2.56 -5.74
CA HIS A 12 -4.18 -3.22 -4.71
C HIS A 12 -5.10 -2.21 -4.01
N LEU A 13 -6.12 -2.70 -3.30
CA LEU A 13 -7.11 -1.86 -2.63
C LEU A 13 -6.49 -1.08 -1.46
N ILE A 14 -6.87 0.20 -1.34
CA ILE A 14 -6.64 1.04 -0.16
C ILE A 14 -8.00 1.29 0.48
N LEU A 15 -8.17 0.92 1.75
CA LEU A 15 -9.38 1.11 2.54
C LEU A 15 -9.03 1.80 3.89
N GLY A 16 -10.05 2.29 4.59
CA GLY A 16 -9.87 2.97 5.88
C GLY A 16 -9.76 4.50 5.80
N CYS A 17 -9.94 5.08 4.61
CA CYS A 17 -10.17 6.51 4.40
C CYS A 17 -11.12 6.72 3.20
N PRO A 18 -11.77 7.89 3.08
CA PRO A 18 -12.41 8.34 1.85
C PRO A 18 -11.44 8.29 0.65
N ALA A 19 -11.96 7.98 -0.53
CA ALA A 19 -11.15 7.87 -1.75
C ALA A 19 -10.47 9.20 -2.13
N GLU A 20 -11.11 10.33 -1.82
CA GLU A 20 -10.59 11.68 -2.07
C GLU A 20 -9.40 12.07 -1.18
N GLU A 21 -9.17 11.36 -0.08
CA GLU A 21 -8.01 11.59 0.80
C GLU A 21 -6.75 10.87 0.32
N VAL A 22 -6.87 9.94 -0.64
CA VAL A 22 -5.73 9.19 -1.19
C VAL A 22 -4.83 10.14 -1.96
N ARG A 23 -3.55 10.19 -1.57
CA ARG A 23 -2.55 11.10 -2.13
C ARG A 23 -1.22 10.41 -2.40
N MET A 24 -0.44 10.98 -3.32
CA MET A 24 0.92 10.51 -3.60
C MET A 24 1.79 10.61 -2.35
N GLY A 25 2.64 9.61 -2.11
CA GLY A 25 3.47 9.53 -0.91
C GLY A 25 2.75 8.99 0.33
N MET A 26 1.43 8.79 0.30
CA MET A 26 0.67 8.28 1.46
C MET A 26 1.23 6.93 1.95
N ARG A 27 1.59 6.90 3.24
CA ARG A 27 2.13 5.72 3.91
C ARG A 27 1.01 4.76 4.30
N VAL A 28 1.08 3.54 3.79
CA VAL A 28 0.08 2.51 4.04
C VAL A 28 0.72 1.22 4.55
N ALA A 29 -0.04 0.46 5.34
CA ALA A 29 0.37 -0.85 5.84
C ALA A 29 -0.59 -1.93 5.34
N ALA A 30 -0.05 -3.10 5.01
CA ALA A 30 -0.84 -4.25 4.61
C ALA A 30 -1.68 -4.78 5.78
N VAL A 31 -2.96 -4.96 5.53
CA VAL A 31 -3.86 -5.75 6.37
C VAL A 31 -3.94 -7.14 5.77
N TRP A 32 -3.48 -8.12 6.54
CA TRP A 32 -3.41 -9.51 6.09
C TRP A 32 -4.68 -10.25 6.44
N ARG A 33 -5.11 -11.16 5.57
CA ARG A 33 -6.15 -12.14 5.88
C ARG A 33 -5.70 -13.09 6.99
N PRO A 34 -6.63 -13.79 7.68
CA PRO A 34 -6.28 -14.86 8.61
C PRO A 34 -5.32 -15.87 7.95
N ARG A 35 -4.31 -16.32 8.69
CA ARG A 35 -3.18 -17.08 8.15
C ARG A 35 -3.61 -18.40 7.51
N GLU A 36 -4.71 -18.97 7.99
CA GLU A 36 -5.34 -20.21 7.54
C GLU A 36 -5.93 -20.08 6.13
N GLN A 37 -6.18 -18.86 5.66
CA GLN A 37 -6.72 -18.58 4.33
C GLN A 37 -5.63 -18.23 3.30
N TRP A 38 -4.36 -18.26 3.69
CA TRP A 38 -3.29 -17.86 2.79
C TRP A 38 -3.06 -18.93 1.72
N GLY A 39 -3.04 -18.48 0.47
CA GLY A 39 -2.53 -19.22 -0.67
C GLY A 39 -1.13 -18.77 -1.05
N THR A 40 -0.78 -18.97 -2.31
CA THR A 40 0.50 -18.56 -2.91
C THR A 40 0.39 -17.28 -3.74
N THR A 41 -0.68 -16.52 -3.54
CA THR A 41 -1.03 -15.38 -4.38
C THR A 41 -1.16 -14.09 -3.54
N PRO A 42 -1.08 -12.90 -4.16
CA PRO A 42 -1.14 -11.62 -3.43
C PRO A 42 -2.46 -11.37 -2.67
N GLN A 43 -3.51 -12.15 -2.93
CA GLN A 43 -4.80 -12.12 -2.24
C GLN A 43 -4.72 -12.45 -0.73
N ASN A 44 -3.55 -12.88 -0.25
CA ASN A 44 -3.27 -12.98 1.19
C ASN A 44 -3.32 -11.60 1.86
N ILE A 45 -3.02 -10.54 1.13
CA ILE A 45 -3.25 -9.15 1.55
C ILE A 45 -4.71 -8.82 1.27
N ASP A 46 -5.47 -8.53 2.31
CA ASP A 46 -6.86 -8.15 2.18
C ASP A 46 -6.99 -6.75 1.55
N HIS A 47 -6.36 -5.77 2.18
CA HIS A 47 -6.26 -4.39 1.71
C HIS A 47 -5.05 -3.70 2.34
N PHE A 48 -4.75 -2.49 1.88
CA PHE A 48 -3.84 -1.57 2.54
C PHE A 48 -4.63 -0.49 3.27
N ARG A 49 -4.14 -0.05 4.43
CA ARG A 49 -4.76 1.04 5.19
C ARG A 49 -3.77 2.18 5.45
N PRO A 50 -4.22 3.44 5.50
CA PRO A 50 -3.37 4.55 5.94
C PRO A 50 -2.78 4.29 7.33
N THR A 51 -1.50 4.63 7.49
CA THR A 51 -0.77 4.50 8.76
C THR A 51 -0.91 5.74 9.65
N GLY A 52 -1.22 6.90 9.05
CA GLY A 52 -1.17 8.21 9.70
C GLY A 52 0.22 8.85 9.74
N GLU A 53 1.24 8.16 9.24
CA GLU A 53 2.58 8.73 9.08
C GLU A 53 2.60 9.85 8.02
N PRO A 54 3.55 10.81 8.14
CA PRO A 54 3.77 11.81 7.10
C PRO A 54 4.05 11.17 5.73
N ASP A 55 3.74 11.91 4.66
CA ASP A 55 4.01 11.43 3.31
C ASP A 55 5.47 11.12 3.07
N ALA A 56 5.70 10.07 2.28
CA ALA A 56 7.02 9.80 1.73
C ALA A 56 7.48 11.02 0.90
N PRO A 57 8.77 11.43 1.02
CA PRO A 57 9.32 12.49 0.19
C PRO A 57 9.18 12.15 -1.30
N PHE A 58 8.84 13.14 -2.14
CA PHE A 58 8.65 12.93 -3.58
C PHE A 58 9.85 12.24 -4.25
N GLU A 59 11.06 12.61 -3.85
CA GLU A 59 12.31 12.03 -4.37
C GLU A 59 12.40 10.52 -4.18
N SER A 60 11.73 9.95 -3.16
CA SER A 60 11.81 8.52 -2.86
C SER A 60 11.03 7.63 -3.83
N TYR A 61 10.13 8.19 -4.64
CA TYR A 61 9.32 7.43 -5.59
C TYR A 61 9.27 8.03 -6.99
N ALA A 62 9.92 9.18 -7.23
CA ALA A 62 9.92 9.88 -8.51
C ALA A 62 10.45 9.02 -9.68
N GLN A 63 11.38 8.10 -9.42
CA GLN A 63 11.96 7.21 -10.44
C GLN A 63 11.01 6.09 -10.90
N HIS A 64 9.87 5.90 -10.21
CA HIS A 64 8.90 4.84 -10.48
C HIS A 64 7.53 5.40 -10.93
N LEU A 65 7.49 6.68 -11.34
CA LEU A 65 6.32 7.35 -11.91
C LEU A 65 6.17 7.09 -13.41
#